data_AF-A0A560RUQ2-F1
#
_entry.id   AF-A0A560RUQ2-F1
#
_cell.length_a   1.000
_cell.length_b   1.000
_cell.length_c   1.000
_cell.angle_alpha   90.00
_cell.angle_beta   90.00
_cell.angle_gamma   90.00
#
_symmetry.space_group_name_H-M   'P 1'
#
loop_
_entity.id
_entity.type
_entity.pdbx_description
1 polymer ?
#
loop_
_entity_poly.entity_id
_entity_poly.type
_entity_poly.pdbx_seq_one_letter_code
_entity_poly.pdbx_strand_id
1 'polypeptide(L)'
;MKGEDSNKFCAFCNAELKGASRSKEHIIPNSIGGWLKTSDFICIECNSTRGDSWDSELAEQLNWFSLSLGITRERGLPPGQLVNTVDGRQYMLLPDGSFSPKSSYSEEFVDGKKRISMVAKSIAEAKKRLNGVARKHPAFDLDKALSELKIDTAYLDSPLTVELSLGGGKAGRSLVKTALAFASHCGIPHSQFGRAIAYLLDMNAEPPYGHAYLSDLVIDRNKETIFHKVILIKAGCGLILNTSGYFAS
;
A
#
# COMPACT_ATOMS: atom_id res chain seq x y z
N MET A 1 -16.27 9.06 -30.20
CA MET A 1 -17.23 10.15 -29.94
C MET A 1 -17.63 10.08 -28.47
N LYS A 2 -17.26 11.08 -27.65
CA LYS A 2 -17.76 11.18 -26.28
C LYS A 2 -19.17 11.75 -26.37
N GLY A 3 -20.18 10.97 -25.97
CA GLY A 3 -21.59 11.40 -25.97
C GLY A 3 -21.80 12.56 -24.99
N GLU A 4 -22.71 13.47 -25.35
CA GLU A 4 -22.87 14.81 -24.77
C GLU A 4 -23.54 14.86 -23.38
N ASP A 5 -23.94 13.72 -22.79
CA ASP A 5 -24.37 13.63 -21.39
C ASP A 5 -23.20 13.26 -20.47
N SER A 6 -22.21 14.15 -20.43
CA SER A 6 -21.13 14.08 -19.44
C SER A 6 -21.71 14.06 -18.02
N ASN A 7 -21.13 13.23 -17.15
CA ASN A 7 -21.49 13.11 -15.74
C ASN A 7 -21.28 14.45 -15.00
N LYS A 8 -22.29 15.33 -15.06
CA LYS A 8 -22.27 16.70 -14.50
C LYS A 8 -22.44 16.74 -12.99
N PHE A 9 -22.86 15.63 -12.37
CA PHE A 9 -23.13 15.54 -10.94
C PHE A 9 -22.22 14.51 -10.28
N CYS A 10 -21.94 14.71 -9.00
CA CYS A 10 -21.18 13.80 -8.18
C CYS A 10 -21.95 12.49 -8.00
N ALA A 11 -21.30 11.35 -8.27
CA ALA A 11 -21.92 10.04 -8.14
C ALA A 11 -22.43 9.72 -6.72
N PHE A 12 -21.90 10.38 -5.69
CA PHE A 12 -22.23 10.07 -4.29
C PHE A 12 -23.24 11.03 -3.66
N CYS A 13 -23.04 12.33 -3.81
CA CYS A 13 -23.90 13.33 -3.17
C CYS A 13 -24.81 14.07 -4.15
N ASN A 14 -24.74 13.74 -5.45
CA ASN A 14 -25.47 14.41 -6.52
C ASN A 14 -25.24 15.93 -6.63
N ALA A 15 -24.20 16.46 -5.98
CA ALA A 15 -23.79 17.85 -6.13
C ALA A 15 -23.21 18.10 -7.51
N GLU A 16 -23.45 19.27 -8.08
CA GLU A 16 -22.94 19.61 -9.41
C GLU A 16 -21.41 19.74 -9.42
N LEU A 17 -20.77 19.11 -10.41
CA LEU A 17 -19.32 19.10 -10.60
C LEU A 17 -18.89 20.30 -11.44
N LYS A 18 -18.57 21.41 -10.78
CA LYS A 18 -18.18 22.68 -11.43
C LYS A 18 -16.88 23.23 -10.86
N GLY A 19 -16.01 23.72 -11.75
CA GLY A 19 -14.80 24.46 -11.37
C GLY A 19 -13.99 23.74 -10.28
N ALA A 20 -13.76 24.45 -9.17
CA ALA A 20 -12.97 23.96 -8.05
C ALA A 20 -13.64 22.85 -7.21
N SER A 21 -14.97 22.62 -7.31
CA SER A 21 -15.61 21.52 -6.57
C SER A 21 -15.37 20.15 -7.22
N ARG A 22 -14.91 20.14 -8.49
CA ARG A 22 -14.67 18.94 -9.28
C ARG A 22 -13.35 18.30 -8.87
N SER A 23 -13.41 17.07 -8.39
CA SER A 23 -12.21 16.35 -7.98
C SER A 23 -11.48 15.76 -9.18
N LYS A 24 -10.14 15.69 -9.12
CA LYS A 24 -9.33 14.86 -10.01
C LYS A 24 -9.14 13.50 -9.33
N GLU A 25 -10.14 12.65 -9.42
CA GLU A 25 -10.13 11.33 -8.81
C GLU A 25 -9.11 10.44 -9.52
N HIS A 26 -8.22 9.82 -8.76
CA HIS A 26 -7.38 8.73 -9.27
C HIS A 26 -8.23 7.48 -9.47
N ILE A 27 -8.21 6.89 -10.67
CA ILE A 27 -8.98 5.68 -10.94
C ILE A 27 -8.44 4.54 -10.09
N ILE A 28 -7.14 4.26 -10.19
CA ILE A 28 -6.41 3.43 -9.22
C ILE A 28 -5.77 4.39 -8.23
N PRO A 29 -5.88 4.19 -6.90
CA PRO A 29 -5.29 5.11 -5.93
C PRO A 29 -3.79 5.35 -6.17
N ASN A 30 -3.36 6.61 -6.06
CA ASN A 30 -1.94 6.97 -6.16
C ASN A 30 -1.06 6.23 -5.15
N SER A 31 -1.62 5.91 -3.97
CA SER A 31 -0.93 5.14 -2.93
C SER A 31 -0.46 3.77 -3.40
N ILE A 32 -1.12 3.18 -4.40
CA ILE A 32 -0.72 1.88 -4.96
C ILE A 32 -0.15 2.02 -6.37
N GLY A 33 0.24 3.22 -6.78
CA GLY A 33 0.90 3.48 -8.06
C GLY A 33 -0.04 3.82 -9.22
N GLY A 34 -1.27 4.26 -8.96
CA GLY A 34 -2.17 4.72 -10.01
C GLY A 34 -1.95 6.17 -10.44
N TRP A 35 -1.94 6.41 -11.75
CA TRP A 35 -1.69 7.73 -12.36
C TRP A 35 -2.89 8.27 -13.13
N LEU A 36 -3.70 7.37 -13.71
CA LEU A 36 -4.86 7.73 -14.50
C LEU A 36 -5.95 8.36 -13.62
N LYS A 37 -6.51 9.47 -14.09
CA LYS A 37 -7.51 10.25 -13.36
C LYS A 37 -8.79 10.47 -14.16
N THR A 38 -9.87 10.72 -13.44
CA THR A 38 -11.14 11.21 -13.99
C THR A 38 -11.61 12.45 -13.23
N SER A 39 -12.16 13.41 -13.95
CA SER A 39 -12.79 14.59 -13.36
C SER A 39 -14.31 14.48 -13.27
N ASP A 40 -14.89 13.45 -13.86
CA ASP A 40 -16.33 13.39 -14.13
C ASP A 40 -17.01 12.35 -13.23
N PHE A 41 -16.49 12.14 -12.01
CA PHE A 41 -16.99 11.10 -11.10
C PHE A 41 -17.51 11.66 -9.78
N ILE A 42 -16.67 12.32 -8.99
CA ILE A 42 -17.04 12.80 -7.65
C ILE A 42 -16.49 14.20 -7.35
N CYS A 43 -17.13 14.88 -6.39
CA CYS A 43 -16.67 16.17 -5.89
C CYS A 43 -15.49 16.00 -4.93
N ILE A 44 -14.77 17.08 -4.63
CA ILE A 44 -13.61 17.07 -3.74
C ILE A 44 -13.95 16.52 -2.36
N GLU A 45 -15.06 16.97 -1.76
CA GLU A 45 -15.48 16.52 -0.43
C GLU A 45 -15.68 15.00 -0.38
N CYS A 46 -16.44 14.47 -1.35
CA CYS A 46 -16.64 13.03 -1.47
C CYS A 46 -15.32 12.30 -1.71
N ASN A 47 -14.42 12.83 -2.53
CA ASN A 47 -13.11 12.22 -2.72
C ASN A 47 -12.35 12.17 -1.38
N SER A 48 -12.15 13.30 -0.72
CA SER A 48 -11.36 13.38 0.53
C SER A 48 -11.89 12.44 1.61
N THR A 49 -13.20 12.46 1.92
CA THR A 49 -13.75 11.59 2.98
C THR A 49 -13.55 10.10 2.69
N ARG A 50 -13.70 9.68 1.42
CA ARG A 50 -13.55 8.27 1.02
C ARG A 50 -12.09 7.89 0.84
N GLY A 51 -11.24 8.85 0.48
CA GLY A 51 -9.79 8.73 0.47
C GLY A 51 -9.24 8.43 1.86
N ASP A 52 -9.66 9.20 2.86
CA ASP A 52 -9.22 9.07 4.25
C ASP A 52 -9.77 7.81 4.95
N SER A 53 -10.71 7.09 4.32
CA SER A 53 -11.33 5.90 4.90
C SER A 53 -11.14 4.64 4.07
N TRP A 54 -11.69 4.58 2.86
CA TRP A 54 -11.67 3.38 2.02
C TRP A 54 -10.32 3.21 1.31
N ASP A 55 -9.82 4.28 0.69
CA ASP A 55 -8.57 4.19 -0.08
C ASP A 55 -7.35 4.09 0.85
N SER A 56 -7.42 4.71 2.04
CA SER A 56 -6.42 4.57 3.10
C SER A 56 -6.28 3.12 3.56
N GLU A 57 -7.40 2.42 3.78
CA GLU A 57 -7.38 0.98 4.12
C GLU A 57 -6.72 0.16 3.01
N LEU A 58 -7.13 0.36 1.76
CA LEU A 58 -6.53 -0.37 0.64
C LEU A 58 -5.03 -0.06 0.50
N ALA A 59 -4.64 1.19 0.74
CA ALA A 59 -3.25 1.63 0.72
C ALA A 59 -2.41 0.94 1.80
N GLU A 60 -2.94 0.81 3.02
CA GLU A 60 -2.28 0.14 4.14
C GLU A 60 -2.07 -1.35 3.84
N GLN A 61 -3.12 -2.04 3.39
CA GLN A 61 -3.06 -3.46 3.04
C GLN A 61 -2.07 -3.76 1.92
N LEU A 62 -1.92 -2.85 0.95
CA LEU A 62 -1.03 -3.01 -0.20
C LEU A 62 0.32 -2.30 -0.04
N ASN A 63 0.61 -1.72 1.13
CA ASN A 63 1.84 -0.97 1.33
C ASN A 63 3.09 -1.85 1.23
N TRP A 64 3.01 -3.11 1.67
CA TRP A 64 4.11 -4.07 1.55
C TRP A 64 4.57 -4.20 0.10
N PHE A 65 3.64 -4.36 -0.84
CA PHE A 65 3.94 -4.44 -2.27
C PHE A 65 4.47 -3.13 -2.83
N SER A 66 3.95 -1.99 -2.34
CA SER A 66 4.45 -0.68 -2.76
C SER A 66 5.92 -0.51 -2.43
N LEU A 67 6.36 -0.99 -1.27
CA LEU A 67 7.74 -0.93 -0.82
C LEU A 67 8.62 -2.00 -1.46
N SER A 68 8.16 -3.27 -1.48
CA SER A 68 8.96 -4.41 -1.94
C SER A 68 9.18 -4.46 -3.44
N LEU A 69 8.25 -3.89 -4.22
CA LEU A 69 8.33 -3.81 -5.68
C LEU A 69 8.83 -2.45 -6.18
N GLY A 70 9.14 -1.51 -5.27
CA GLY A 70 9.56 -0.16 -5.64
C GLY A 70 8.52 0.60 -6.48
N ILE A 71 7.23 0.48 -6.13
CA ILE A 71 6.15 1.09 -6.91
C ILE A 71 6.27 2.61 -6.86
N THR A 72 6.35 3.23 -8.03
CA THR A 72 6.40 4.67 -8.17
C THR A 72 5.01 5.30 -8.03
N ARG A 73 4.96 6.44 -7.34
CA ARG A 73 3.74 7.22 -7.15
C ARG A 73 3.86 8.54 -7.89
N GLU A 74 2.75 9.07 -8.39
CA GLU A 74 2.72 10.43 -8.95
C GLU A 74 3.04 11.48 -7.86
N ARG A 75 2.62 11.21 -6.61
CA ARG A 75 2.86 12.08 -5.46
C ARG A 75 3.32 11.31 -4.23
N GLY A 76 4.34 11.85 -3.56
CA GLY A 76 4.87 11.32 -2.30
C GLY A 76 5.56 9.95 -2.45
N LEU A 77 6.08 9.44 -1.35
CA LEU A 77 6.64 8.09 -1.26
C LEU A 77 5.71 7.19 -0.42
N PRO A 78 5.75 5.86 -0.62
CA PRO A 78 5.16 4.93 0.34
C PRO A 78 5.70 5.17 1.75
N PRO A 79 4.83 5.13 2.79
CA PRO A 79 5.32 5.14 4.15
C PRO A 79 6.12 3.85 4.42
N GLY A 80 7.24 3.96 5.13
CA GLY A 80 7.99 2.79 5.56
C GLY A 80 7.16 1.87 6.45
N GLN A 81 7.42 0.57 6.39
CA GLN A 81 6.65 -0.44 7.12
C GLN A 81 7.56 -1.26 8.03
N LEU A 82 7.12 -1.48 9.27
CA LEU A 82 7.81 -2.39 10.18
C LEU A 82 7.61 -3.83 9.71
N VAL A 83 8.70 -4.56 9.55
CA VAL A 83 8.71 -5.98 9.19
C VAL A 83 9.57 -6.76 10.19
N ASN A 84 9.25 -8.04 10.34
CA ASN A 84 10.00 -8.94 11.21
C ASN A 84 10.61 -10.05 10.37
N THR A 85 11.76 -10.53 10.79
CA THR A 85 12.32 -11.80 10.33
C THR A 85 11.79 -12.94 11.19
N VAL A 86 11.89 -14.17 10.69
CA VAL A 86 11.44 -15.39 11.41
C VAL A 86 12.14 -15.55 12.75
N ASP A 87 13.41 -15.13 12.87
CA ASP A 87 14.17 -15.14 14.13
C ASP A 87 13.84 -14.00 15.09
N GLY A 88 12.88 -13.14 14.73
CA GLY A 88 12.39 -12.05 15.58
C GLY A 88 13.11 -10.71 15.44
N ARG A 89 14.12 -10.58 14.56
CA ARG A 89 14.74 -9.26 14.29
C ARG A 89 13.76 -8.36 13.53
N GLN A 90 13.65 -7.10 13.97
CA GLN A 90 12.75 -6.12 13.35
C GLN A 90 13.50 -5.14 12.46
N TYR A 91 12.91 -4.80 11.32
CA TYR A 91 13.44 -3.85 10.35
C TYR A 91 12.35 -2.88 9.90
N MET A 92 12.74 -1.67 9.52
CA MET A 92 11.90 -0.77 8.74
C MET A 92 12.18 -1.02 7.26
N LEU A 93 11.21 -1.51 6.51
CA LEU A 93 11.25 -1.57 5.06
C LEU A 93 10.98 -0.17 4.49
N LEU A 94 11.87 0.31 3.62
CA LEU A 94 11.89 1.66 3.08
C LEU A 94 11.37 1.70 1.62
N PRO A 95 11.04 2.91 1.09
CA PRO A 95 10.48 3.08 -0.25
C PRO A 95 11.34 2.58 -1.42
N ASP A 96 12.64 2.47 -1.20
CA ASP A 96 13.61 1.97 -2.17
C ASP A 96 13.81 0.44 -2.05
N GLY A 97 12.99 -0.23 -1.24
CA GLY A 97 13.10 -1.67 -0.97
C GLY A 97 14.19 -2.04 0.04
N SER A 98 14.95 -1.06 0.57
CA SER A 98 16.00 -1.32 1.55
C SER A 98 15.44 -1.51 2.95
N PHE A 99 16.23 -2.14 3.82
CA PHE A 99 15.88 -2.37 5.22
C PHE A 99 16.76 -1.54 6.15
N SER A 100 16.15 -0.79 7.06
CA SER A 100 16.84 -0.14 8.17
C SER A 100 16.59 -0.93 9.46
N PRO A 101 17.62 -1.48 10.11
CA PRO A 101 17.41 -2.30 11.30
C PRO A 101 16.78 -1.48 12.44
N LYS A 102 15.83 -2.07 13.17
CA LYS A 102 15.36 -1.47 14.41
C LYS A 102 16.38 -1.76 15.50
N SER A 103 16.88 -0.70 16.13
CA SER A 103 17.97 -0.80 17.07
C SER A 103 17.60 -1.68 18.27
N SER A 104 18.39 -2.72 18.52
CA SER A 104 18.16 -3.74 19.55
C SER A 104 19.37 -3.89 20.48
N TYR A 105 19.14 -4.49 21.65
CA TYR A 105 20.16 -4.79 22.65
C TYR A 105 19.78 -6.05 23.40
N SER A 106 20.65 -7.04 23.44
CA SER A 106 20.50 -8.26 24.24
C SER A 106 21.81 -8.65 24.91
N GLU A 107 21.69 -9.37 26.02
CA GLU A 107 22.80 -9.87 26.82
C GLU A 107 22.57 -11.35 27.13
N GLU A 108 23.59 -12.16 26.90
CA GLU A 108 23.57 -13.59 27.16
C GLU A 108 24.84 -14.01 27.89
N PHE A 109 24.75 -14.98 28.80
CA PHE A 109 25.92 -15.61 29.41
C PHE A 109 26.27 -16.86 28.61
N VAL A 110 27.45 -16.86 27.99
CA VAL A 110 27.96 -17.97 27.18
C VAL A 110 29.39 -18.26 27.64
N ASP A 111 29.66 -19.50 28.05
CA ASP A 111 30.98 -19.98 28.50
C ASP A 111 31.62 -19.12 29.61
N GLY A 112 30.80 -18.70 30.59
CA GLY A 112 31.25 -17.86 31.71
C GLY A 112 31.57 -16.41 31.31
N LYS A 113 31.33 -16.01 30.06
CA LYS A 113 31.48 -14.65 29.55
C LYS A 113 30.13 -14.05 29.19
N LYS A 114 30.00 -12.74 29.40
CA LYS A 114 28.80 -12.00 28.98
C LYS A 114 28.96 -11.59 27.52
N ARG A 115 28.13 -12.13 26.64
CA ARG A 115 28.00 -11.73 25.23
C ARG A 115 26.93 -10.65 25.14
N ILE A 116 27.27 -9.54 24.50
CA ILE A 116 26.35 -8.42 24.27
C ILE A 116 26.14 -8.31 22.77
N SER A 117 24.90 -8.42 22.32
CA SER A 117 24.51 -8.25 20.92
C SER A 117 23.73 -6.96 20.78
N MET A 118 24.16 -6.08 19.88
CA MET A 118 23.49 -4.80 19.65
C MET A 118 23.41 -4.47 18.18
N VAL A 119 22.30 -3.85 17.79
CA VAL A 119 22.08 -3.30 16.45
C VAL A 119 21.75 -1.82 16.59
N ALA A 120 22.32 -0.99 15.71
CA ALA A 120 22.10 0.45 15.70
C ALA A 120 21.87 0.93 14.27
N LYS A 121 21.06 2.00 14.11
CA LYS A 121 20.71 2.56 12.81
C LYS A 121 21.79 3.48 12.21
N SER A 122 22.74 3.89 13.03
CA SER A 122 23.79 4.84 12.63
C SER A 122 25.02 4.68 13.52
N ILE A 123 26.17 5.17 13.03
CA ILE A 123 27.39 5.27 13.84
C ILE A 123 27.13 6.10 15.10
N ALA A 124 26.40 7.22 15.00
CA ALA A 124 26.13 8.07 16.17
C ALA A 124 25.35 7.31 17.25
N GLU A 125 24.33 6.54 16.86
CA GLU A 125 23.60 5.69 17.80
C GLU A 125 24.47 4.55 18.34
N ALA A 126 25.28 3.91 17.48
CA ALA A 126 26.19 2.85 17.88
C ALA A 126 27.18 3.35 18.95
N LYS A 127 27.81 4.52 18.72
CA LYS A 127 28.70 5.19 19.69
C LYS A 127 27.99 5.45 21.00
N LYS A 128 26.77 6.00 20.98
CA LYS A 128 25.98 6.27 22.19
C LYS A 128 25.70 4.99 22.99
N ARG A 129 25.35 3.89 22.30
CA ARG A 129 25.07 2.60 22.92
C ARG A 129 26.33 1.94 23.49
N LEU A 130 27.46 1.96 22.78
CA LEU A 130 28.74 1.45 23.26
C LEU A 130 29.20 2.17 24.54
N ASN A 131 29.05 3.49 24.60
CA ASN A 131 29.28 4.25 25.84
C ASN A 131 28.38 3.78 26.99
N GLY A 132 27.11 3.46 26.69
CA GLY A 132 26.19 2.88 27.67
C GLY A 132 26.62 1.49 28.16
N VAL A 133 27.18 0.66 27.29
CA VAL A 133 27.75 -0.65 27.63
C VAL A 133 28.96 -0.49 28.54
N ALA A 134 29.91 0.38 28.19
CA ALA A 134 31.12 0.62 28.98
C ALA A 134 30.78 1.09 30.41
N ARG A 135 29.73 1.89 30.59
CA ARG A 135 29.25 2.31 31.92
C ARG A 135 28.73 1.13 32.76
N LYS A 136 28.08 0.16 32.14
CA LYS A 136 27.53 -1.03 32.82
C LYS A 136 28.58 -2.14 33.00
N HIS A 137 29.59 -2.14 32.14
CA HIS A 137 30.62 -3.18 32.06
C HIS A 137 32.00 -2.52 31.99
N PRO A 138 32.62 -2.17 33.14
CA PRO A 138 33.90 -1.46 33.17
C PRO A 138 35.07 -2.23 32.54
N ALA A 139 34.98 -3.56 32.44
CA ALA A 139 35.97 -4.40 31.77
C ALA A 139 35.84 -4.41 30.23
N PHE A 140 34.83 -3.72 29.68
CA PHE A 140 34.63 -3.60 28.23
C PHE A 140 35.60 -2.55 27.65
N ASP A 141 36.40 -2.98 26.66
CA ASP A 141 37.32 -2.09 25.94
C ASP A 141 36.55 -1.23 24.92
N LEU A 142 36.17 -0.03 25.38
CA LEU A 142 35.40 0.93 24.58
C LEU A 142 36.21 1.46 23.39
N ASP A 143 37.50 1.76 23.59
CA ASP A 143 38.33 2.40 22.57
C ASP A 143 38.55 1.45 21.38
N LYS A 144 38.85 0.19 21.67
CA LYS A 144 38.93 -0.85 20.64
C LYS A 144 37.61 -0.99 19.88
N ALA A 145 36.49 -1.14 20.59
CA ALA A 145 35.18 -1.29 19.97
C ALA A 145 34.80 -0.08 19.08
N LEU A 146 35.16 1.14 19.50
CA LEU A 146 34.92 2.35 18.72
C LEU A 146 35.81 2.42 17.47
N SER A 147 37.06 1.94 17.52
CA SER A 147 37.97 1.90 16.38
C SER A 147 37.59 0.87 15.31
N GLU A 148 36.89 -0.20 15.71
CA GLU A 148 36.47 -1.29 14.83
C GLU A 148 35.08 -1.04 14.19
N LEU A 149 34.37 0.03 14.59
CA LEU A 149 33.07 0.39 14.03
C LEU A 149 33.14 0.63 12.51
N LYS A 150 32.36 -0.14 11.76
CA LYS A 150 32.18 0.03 10.32
C LYS A 150 30.69 0.14 9.98
N ILE A 151 30.37 0.94 8.97
CA ILE A 151 29.06 0.85 8.30
C ILE A 151 29.17 -0.29 7.31
N ASP A 152 28.19 -1.17 7.32
CA ASP A 152 28.10 -2.29 6.40
C ASP A 152 26.67 -2.41 5.87
N THR A 153 26.55 -2.98 4.67
CA THR A 153 25.28 -3.30 4.01
C THR A 153 25.31 -4.79 3.69
N ALA A 154 24.35 -5.53 4.23
CA ALA A 154 24.26 -6.98 4.06
C ALA A 154 22.83 -7.39 3.69
N TYR A 155 22.71 -8.58 3.09
CA TYR A 155 21.42 -9.25 2.95
C TYR A 155 20.91 -9.72 4.30
N LEU A 156 19.59 -9.94 4.40
CA LEU A 156 19.00 -10.52 5.60
C LEU A 156 19.44 -11.99 5.74
N ASP A 157 19.99 -12.36 6.90
CA ASP A 157 20.40 -13.75 7.17
C ASP A 157 19.21 -14.66 7.52
N SER A 158 18.02 -14.07 7.74
CA SER A 158 16.78 -14.77 8.02
C SER A 158 15.66 -14.27 7.11
N PRO A 159 14.77 -15.14 6.61
CA PRO A 159 13.58 -14.73 5.87
C PRO A 159 12.69 -13.78 6.67
N LEU A 160 11.90 -12.98 5.94
CA LEU A 160 10.86 -12.13 6.50
C LEU A 160 9.59 -12.92 6.81
N THR A 161 8.92 -12.53 7.88
CA THR A 161 7.53 -12.89 8.15
C THR A 161 6.64 -11.79 7.58
N VAL A 162 5.80 -12.13 6.62
CA VAL A 162 4.84 -11.21 5.99
C VAL A 162 3.45 -11.76 6.23
N GLU A 163 2.62 -10.99 6.93
CA GLU A 163 1.20 -11.27 7.11
C GLU A 163 0.41 -10.29 6.26
N LEU A 164 -0.32 -10.82 5.28
CA LEU A 164 -1.13 -10.02 4.37
C LEU A 164 -2.60 -10.19 4.73
N SER A 165 -3.23 -9.12 5.19
CA SER A 165 -4.68 -9.03 5.33
C SER A 165 -5.22 -8.26 4.15
N LEU A 166 -5.87 -8.95 3.21
CA LEU A 166 -6.39 -8.36 1.97
C LEU A 166 -7.92 -8.38 1.98
N GLY A 167 -8.53 -7.25 1.65
CA GLY A 167 -9.97 -7.11 1.49
C GLY A 167 -10.69 -6.52 2.71
N GLY A 168 -11.90 -6.98 2.95
CA GLY A 168 -12.81 -6.39 3.95
C GLY A 168 -13.60 -5.19 3.40
N GLY A 169 -14.55 -4.70 4.22
CA GLY A 169 -15.56 -3.75 3.76
C GLY A 169 -15.01 -2.43 3.21
N LYS A 170 -13.99 -1.85 3.86
CA LYS A 170 -13.37 -0.58 3.43
C LYS A 170 -12.53 -0.74 2.17
N ALA A 171 -11.59 -1.70 2.14
CA ALA A 171 -10.76 -1.94 0.96
C ALA A 171 -11.62 -2.35 -0.25
N GLY A 172 -12.64 -3.18 -0.03
CA GLY A 172 -13.62 -3.54 -1.08
C GLY A 172 -14.37 -2.33 -1.65
N ARG A 173 -14.77 -1.38 -0.81
CA ARG A 173 -15.37 -0.11 -1.28
C ARG A 173 -14.40 0.73 -2.09
N SER A 174 -13.11 0.76 -1.74
CA SER A 174 -12.08 1.40 -2.57
C SER A 174 -11.97 0.73 -3.94
N LEU A 175 -11.98 -0.61 -4.01
CA LEU A 175 -11.98 -1.35 -5.27
C LEU A 175 -13.22 -1.05 -6.13
N VAL A 176 -14.42 -1.02 -5.54
CA VAL A 176 -15.65 -0.65 -6.26
C VAL A 176 -15.61 0.81 -6.70
N LYS A 177 -15.09 1.72 -5.88
CA LYS A 177 -14.87 3.13 -6.24
C LYS A 177 -13.94 3.25 -7.45
N THR A 178 -12.80 2.55 -7.45
CA THR A 178 -11.88 2.47 -8.60
C THR A 178 -12.59 2.05 -9.87
N ALA A 179 -13.40 1.01 -9.76
CA ALA A 179 -14.11 0.45 -10.90
C ALA A 179 -15.19 1.40 -11.45
N LEU A 180 -15.94 2.09 -10.58
CA LEU A 180 -16.91 3.13 -10.99
C LEU A 180 -16.23 4.40 -11.52
N ALA A 181 -15.07 4.78 -10.97
CA ALA A 181 -14.26 5.87 -11.50
C ALA A 181 -13.79 5.55 -12.93
N PHE A 182 -13.38 4.29 -13.19
CA PHE A 182 -13.04 3.83 -14.53
C PHE A 182 -14.24 3.81 -15.46
N ALA A 183 -15.39 3.31 -15.00
CA ALA A 183 -16.65 3.35 -15.75
C ALA A 183 -17.02 4.79 -16.17
N SER A 184 -16.92 5.74 -15.24
CA SER A 184 -17.14 7.15 -15.54
C SER A 184 -16.13 7.70 -16.54
N HIS A 185 -14.84 7.35 -16.40
CA HIS A 185 -13.80 7.72 -17.36
C HIS A 185 -14.10 7.21 -18.78
N CYS A 186 -14.69 6.02 -18.91
CA CYS A 186 -15.16 5.45 -20.17
C CYS A 186 -16.47 6.08 -20.70
N GLY A 187 -17.07 7.03 -19.97
CA GLY A 187 -18.30 7.73 -20.35
C GLY A 187 -19.58 7.00 -19.98
N ILE A 188 -19.54 6.01 -19.08
CA ILE A 188 -20.75 5.37 -18.57
C ILE A 188 -21.49 6.36 -17.64
N PRO A 189 -22.78 6.64 -17.89
CA PRO A 189 -23.56 7.52 -17.03
C PRO A 189 -23.68 6.98 -15.61
N HIS A 190 -23.59 7.84 -14.59
CA HIS A 190 -23.71 7.42 -13.17
C HIS A 190 -25.04 6.73 -12.86
N SER A 191 -26.11 7.06 -13.60
CA SER A 191 -27.42 6.41 -13.49
C SER A 191 -27.38 4.91 -13.80
N GLN A 192 -26.36 4.43 -14.51
CA GLN A 192 -26.18 3.02 -14.85
C GLN A 192 -25.31 2.25 -13.83
N PHE A 193 -24.82 2.89 -12.76
CA PHE A 193 -23.98 2.21 -11.76
C PHE A 193 -24.74 1.22 -10.88
N GLY A 194 -26.07 1.33 -10.77
CA GLY A 194 -26.95 0.34 -10.15
C GLY A 194 -26.52 -0.11 -8.75
N ARG A 195 -26.37 -1.43 -8.56
CA ARG A 195 -26.02 -2.01 -7.25
C ARG A 195 -24.65 -1.57 -6.72
N ALA A 196 -23.71 -1.23 -7.60
CA ALA A 196 -22.38 -0.82 -7.19
C ALA A 196 -22.40 0.55 -6.48
N ILE A 197 -23.17 1.52 -7.00
CA ILE A 197 -23.31 2.81 -6.34
C ILE A 197 -24.15 2.70 -5.07
N ALA A 198 -25.21 1.88 -5.08
CA ALA A 198 -26.01 1.60 -3.89
C ALA A 198 -25.15 1.01 -2.75
N TYR A 199 -24.28 0.05 -3.08
CA TYR A 199 -23.32 -0.50 -2.14
C TYR A 199 -22.43 0.60 -1.54
N LEU A 200 -21.86 1.49 -2.34
CA LEU A 200 -20.99 2.56 -1.84
C LEU A 200 -21.73 3.55 -0.92
N LEU A 201 -23.02 3.76 -1.12
CA LEU A 201 -23.82 4.72 -0.33
C LEU A 201 -24.39 4.13 0.97
N ASP A 202 -24.64 2.83 1.02
CA ASP A 202 -25.14 2.13 2.21
C ASP A 202 -24.04 1.26 2.82
N MET A 203 -23.61 1.59 4.04
CA MET A 203 -22.56 0.86 4.75
C MET A 203 -22.95 -0.58 5.11
N ASN A 204 -24.25 -0.90 5.15
CA ASN A 204 -24.78 -2.22 5.47
C ASN A 204 -25.10 -3.06 4.22
N ALA A 205 -24.94 -2.51 3.02
CA ALA A 205 -25.24 -3.22 1.78
C ALA A 205 -24.25 -4.36 1.54
N GLU A 206 -24.77 -5.44 0.96
CA GLU A 206 -23.97 -6.59 0.55
C GLU A 206 -22.96 -6.22 -0.57
N PRO A 207 -21.71 -6.70 -0.49
CA PRO A 207 -20.71 -6.47 -1.52
C PRO A 207 -21.16 -6.91 -2.92
N PRO A 208 -21.07 -6.03 -3.94
CA PRO A 208 -21.41 -6.36 -5.33
C PRO A 208 -20.21 -6.97 -6.08
N TYR A 209 -19.23 -7.51 -5.36
CA TYR A 209 -18.01 -8.09 -5.91
C TYR A 209 -17.73 -9.46 -5.30
N GLY A 210 -16.93 -10.25 -6.00
CA GLY A 210 -16.46 -11.54 -5.55
C GLY A 210 -15.15 -11.89 -6.24
N HIS A 211 -14.50 -12.95 -5.79
CA HIS A 211 -13.24 -13.37 -6.39
C HIS A 211 -13.49 -14.12 -7.71
N ALA A 212 -12.85 -13.65 -8.78
CA ALA A 212 -12.89 -14.29 -10.08
C ALA A 212 -11.61 -15.10 -10.31
N TYR A 213 -11.71 -16.43 -10.20
CA TYR A 213 -10.58 -17.35 -10.39
C TYR A 213 -10.61 -18.12 -11.71
N LEU A 214 -11.69 -17.98 -12.49
CA LEU A 214 -12.04 -18.96 -13.53
C LEU A 214 -11.38 -18.72 -14.90
N SER A 215 -10.77 -17.56 -15.14
CA SER A 215 -10.06 -17.27 -16.39
C SER A 215 -9.15 -16.05 -16.25
N ASP A 216 -7.89 -16.18 -16.70
CA ASP A 216 -7.04 -15.01 -16.91
C ASP A 216 -7.56 -14.20 -18.09
N LEU A 217 -7.97 -12.96 -17.82
CA LEU A 217 -8.48 -12.05 -18.84
C LEU A 217 -7.35 -11.32 -19.58
N VAL A 218 -6.08 -11.56 -19.22
CA VAL A 218 -4.89 -11.02 -19.89
C VAL A 218 -4.31 -12.10 -20.79
N ILE A 219 -4.33 -11.85 -22.09
CA ILE A 219 -3.67 -12.72 -23.07
C ILE A 219 -2.17 -12.42 -23.05
N ASP A 220 -1.32 -13.45 -23.17
CA ASP A 220 0.15 -13.34 -23.22
C ASP A 220 0.77 -12.53 -22.07
N ARG A 221 0.30 -12.80 -20.85
CA ARG A 221 0.80 -12.14 -19.64
C ARG A 221 2.31 -12.31 -19.50
N ASN A 222 3.03 -11.18 -19.39
CA ASN A 222 4.43 -11.20 -19.00
C ASN A 222 4.57 -11.69 -17.55
N LYS A 223 5.32 -12.79 -17.36
CA LYS A 223 5.56 -13.40 -16.04
C LYS A 223 6.42 -12.53 -15.12
N GLU A 224 7.14 -11.55 -15.66
CA GLU A 224 8.06 -10.69 -14.92
C GLU A 224 7.45 -9.34 -14.56
N THR A 225 6.20 -9.07 -14.99
CA THR A 225 5.56 -7.75 -14.79
C THR A 225 4.37 -7.86 -13.86
N ILE A 226 4.37 -7.00 -12.84
CA ILE A 226 3.23 -6.79 -11.94
C ILE A 226 2.48 -5.54 -12.40
N PHE A 227 1.16 -5.64 -12.52
CA PHE A 227 0.32 -4.52 -12.93
C PHE A 227 -1.06 -4.59 -12.27
N HIS A 228 -1.67 -3.42 -12.14
CA HIS A 228 -3.08 -3.29 -11.79
C HIS A 228 -3.94 -3.48 -13.01
N LYS A 229 -5.09 -4.13 -12.86
CA LYS A 229 -6.07 -4.27 -13.92
C LYS A 229 -7.47 -3.92 -13.44
N VAL A 230 -8.17 -3.11 -14.23
CA VAL A 230 -9.59 -2.84 -14.09
C VAL A 230 -10.26 -3.18 -15.41
N ILE A 231 -11.30 -4.02 -15.36
CA ILE A 231 -12.03 -4.45 -16.55
C ILE A 231 -13.51 -4.12 -16.38
N LEU A 232 -14.08 -3.53 -17.42
CA LEU A 232 -15.51 -3.31 -17.55
C LEU A 232 -16.06 -4.36 -18.53
N ILE A 233 -16.93 -5.24 -18.05
CA ILE A 233 -17.64 -6.19 -18.90
C ILE A 233 -19.12 -5.81 -18.88
N LYS A 234 -19.70 -5.59 -20.06
CA LYS A 234 -21.14 -5.43 -20.21
C LYS A 234 -21.79 -6.82 -20.22
N ALA A 235 -22.50 -7.18 -19.16
CA ALA A 235 -23.23 -8.42 -19.05
C ALA A 235 -24.74 -8.13 -19.06
N GLY A 236 -25.38 -8.22 -20.22
CA GLY A 236 -26.81 -7.94 -20.38
C GLY A 236 -27.21 -6.55 -19.85
N CYS A 237 -27.81 -6.54 -18.64
CA CYS A 237 -28.36 -5.36 -17.94
C CYS A 237 -27.40 -4.73 -16.90
N GLY A 238 -26.16 -5.19 -16.76
CA GLY A 238 -25.25 -4.74 -15.70
C GLY A 238 -23.76 -4.73 -16.07
N LEU A 239 -22.99 -4.02 -15.25
CA LEU A 239 -21.53 -3.88 -15.37
C LEU A 239 -20.86 -4.88 -14.41
N ILE A 240 -20.09 -5.83 -14.93
CA ILE A 240 -19.21 -6.66 -14.10
C ILE A 240 -17.86 -5.94 -14.02
N LEU A 241 -17.45 -5.70 -12.78
CA LEU A 241 -16.22 -5.01 -12.42
C LEU A 241 -15.25 -6.03 -11.85
N ASN A 242 -14.17 -6.31 -12.57
CA ASN A 242 -13.07 -7.10 -12.04
C ASN A 242 -11.87 -6.19 -11.79
N THR A 243 -11.48 -6.07 -10.53
CA THR A 243 -10.22 -5.47 -10.11
C THR A 243 -9.34 -6.60 -9.59
N SER A 244 -8.12 -6.67 -10.09
CA SER A 244 -7.17 -7.68 -9.64
C SER A 244 -5.78 -7.07 -9.58
N GLY A 245 -5.16 -7.14 -8.40
CA GLY A 245 -3.71 -7.08 -8.27
C GLY A 245 -3.20 -8.51 -8.35
N TYR A 246 -2.41 -8.83 -9.36
CA TYR A 246 -1.84 -10.17 -9.51
C TYR A 246 -0.35 -10.14 -9.24
N PHE A 247 0.07 -10.98 -8.30
CA PHE A 247 1.47 -11.29 -8.04
C PHE A 247 1.90 -12.39 -9.00
N ALA A 248 3.02 -12.19 -9.68
CA ALA A 248 3.66 -13.24 -10.44
C ALA A 248 4.13 -14.34 -9.46
N SER A 249 3.78 -15.59 -9.76
CA SER A 249 4.36 -16.80 -9.18
C SER A 249 5.67 -17.15 -9.90
#